data_AF-A0A1A6HMN8-F1
#
_entry.id   AF-A0A1A6HMN8-F1
#
_cell.length_a   1.000
_cell.length_b   1.000
_cell.length_c   1.000
_cell.angle_alpha   90.00
_cell.angle_beta   90.00
_cell.angle_gamma   90.00
#
_symmetry.space_group_name_H-M   'P 1'
#
loop_
_entity.id
_entity.type
_entity.pdbx_description
1 polymer ?
#
loop_
_entity_poly.entity_id
_entity_poly.type
_entity_poly.pdbx_seq_one_letter_code
_entity_poly.pdbx_strand_id
1 'polypeptide(L)'
;ATLFENMGLMKFEDPFFILMSIQNTEPVSDENITVIDTDFSDIPVRLYLPKRKSERQRPAVIYFHGGAFITGSFKMLPFDSVNRLTANKLDAVVVAPDYRLSPKYPFPAALEDCVSVIKFFLQDKVLAEYGVDPSRICISGDSSGGTLVATVTQL
;
A
#
# COMPACT_ATOMS: atom_id res chain seq x y z
N ALA A 1 -0.77 22.45 -24.59
CA ALA A 1 0.66 22.49 -24.25
C ALA A 1 0.92 23.74 -23.40
N THR A 2 1.60 23.60 -22.27
CA THR A 2 1.95 24.76 -21.42
C THR A 2 3.14 25.53 -22.01
N LEU A 3 3.37 26.77 -21.57
CA LEU A 3 4.53 27.57 -21.98
C LEU A 3 5.86 26.81 -21.78
N PHE A 4 5.96 26.03 -20.70
CA PHE A 4 7.14 25.23 -20.36
C PHE A 4 7.36 24.02 -21.29
N GLU A 5 6.28 23.38 -21.76
CA GLU A 5 6.37 22.32 -22.77
C GLU A 5 6.89 22.85 -24.11
N ASN A 6 6.38 24.00 -24.54
CA ASN A 6 6.79 24.63 -25.80
C ASN A 6 8.26 25.10 -25.77
N MET A 7 8.80 25.33 -24.57
CA MET A 7 10.21 25.68 -24.36
C MET A 7 11.12 24.46 -24.13
N GLY A 8 10.57 23.24 -24.13
CA GLY A 8 11.33 22.01 -23.86
C GLY A 8 11.91 21.90 -22.45
N LEU A 9 11.44 22.73 -21.52
CA LEU A 9 11.97 22.81 -20.15
C LEU A 9 11.36 21.75 -19.23
N MET A 10 10.12 21.33 -19.51
CA MET A 10 9.40 20.35 -18.72
C MET A 10 8.21 19.79 -19.52
N LYS A 11 7.90 18.50 -19.40
CA LYS A 11 6.66 17.93 -19.96
C LYS A 11 5.46 18.32 -19.07
N PHE A 12 4.25 18.41 -19.62
CA PHE A 12 3.04 18.72 -18.83
C PHE A 12 2.80 17.75 -17.68
N GLU A 13 3.27 16.52 -17.84
CA GLU A 13 3.13 15.46 -16.85
C GLU A 13 4.03 15.70 -15.62
N ASP A 14 5.18 16.33 -15.79
CA ASP A 14 6.20 16.45 -14.73
C ASP A 14 5.71 17.29 -13.54
N PRO A 15 5.07 18.47 -13.69
CA PRO A 15 4.49 19.20 -12.56
C PRO A 15 3.41 18.41 -11.80
N PHE A 16 2.63 17.59 -12.51
CA PHE A 16 1.60 16.75 -11.90
C PHE A 16 2.23 15.63 -11.06
N PHE A 17 3.24 14.93 -11.58
CA PHE A 17 3.99 13.92 -10.82
C PHE A 17 4.74 14.53 -9.63
N ILE A 18 5.35 15.70 -9.80
CA ILE A 18 6.00 16.44 -8.72
C ILE A 18 4.98 16.78 -7.64
N LEU A 19 3.85 17.40 -8.00
CA LEU A 19 2.80 17.77 -7.05
C LEU A 19 2.30 16.56 -6.24
N MET A 20 2.09 15.43 -6.89
CA MET A 20 1.66 14.19 -6.25
C MET A 20 2.74 13.59 -5.32
N SER A 21 4.02 13.91 -5.53
CA SER A 21 5.14 13.34 -4.77
C SER A 21 5.62 14.22 -3.60
N ILE A 22 5.14 15.47 -3.48
CA ILE A 22 5.56 16.44 -2.44
C ILE A 22 5.17 16.00 -1.01
N GLN A 23 4.34 14.97 -0.85
CA GLN A 23 3.80 14.56 0.44
C GLN A 23 4.19 13.13 0.86
N ASN A 24 5.38 12.66 0.49
CA ASN A 24 5.85 11.37 0.98
C ASN A 24 6.19 11.41 2.48
N THR A 25 5.95 10.29 3.16
CA THR A 25 6.10 10.11 4.60
C THR A 25 7.10 9.01 4.90
N GLU A 26 7.92 9.25 5.92
CA GLU A 26 8.78 8.23 6.52
C GLU A 26 7.97 7.30 7.43
N PRO A 27 8.42 6.06 7.67
CA PRO A 27 7.75 5.10 8.55
C PRO A 27 7.90 5.46 10.04
N VAL A 28 7.32 6.59 10.44
CA VAL A 28 7.42 7.08 11.82
C VAL A 28 6.34 6.43 12.67
N SER A 29 6.75 5.77 13.75
CA SER A 29 5.82 5.21 14.73
C SER A 29 5.30 6.30 15.68
N ASP A 30 4.04 6.17 16.11
CA ASP A 30 3.39 7.06 17.08
C ASP A 30 2.96 6.26 18.34
N GLU A 31 2.25 6.87 19.28
CA GLU A 31 1.83 6.21 20.52
C GLU A 31 0.85 5.04 20.29
N ASN A 32 0.12 5.03 19.17
CA ASN A 32 -0.90 4.04 18.86
C ASN A 32 -0.41 2.97 17.89
N ILE A 33 0.41 3.35 16.90
CA ILE A 33 0.80 2.52 15.77
C ILE A 33 2.33 2.45 15.63
N THR A 34 2.86 1.24 15.48
CA THR A 34 4.21 1.00 14.97
C THR A 34 4.15 0.95 13.44
N VAL A 35 5.01 1.71 12.76
CA VAL A 35 5.11 1.72 11.30
C VAL A 35 6.47 1.20 10.87
N ILE A 36 6.50 0.25 9.93
CA ILE A 36 7.70 -0.44 9.48
C ILE A 36 7.67 -0.56 7.96
N ASP A 37 8.77 -0.17 7.30
CA ASP A 37 9.00 -0.50 5.90
C ASP A 37 9.82 -1.79 5.81
N THR A 38 9.37 -2.74 5.00
CA THR A 38 10.05 -4.01 4.74
C THR A 38 9.69 -4.52 3.34
N ASP A 39 10.12 -5.73 2.98
CA ASP A 39 9.83 -6.34 1.68
C ASP A 39 9.13 -7.69 1.87
N PHE A 40 8.01 -7.89 1.19
CA PHE A 40 7.33 -9.19 1.10
C PHE A 40 7.48 -9.73 -0.32
N SER A 41 8.23 -10.82 -0.47
CA SER A 41 8.54 -11.41 -1.79
C SER A 41 9.17 -10.39 -2.76
N ASP A 42 10.16 -9.63 -2.29
CA ASP A 42 10.88 -8.57 -3.03
C ASP A 42 10.01 -7.36 -3.44
N ILE A 43 8.78 -7.27 -2.92
CA ILE A 43 7.90 -6.11 -3.10
C ILE A 43 7.93 -5.26 -1.83
N PRO A 44 8.27 -3.96 -1.92
CA PRO A 44 8.23 -3.08 -0.76
C PRO A 44 6.83 -3.00 -0.18
N VAL A 45 6.75 -3.08 1.15
CA VAL A 45 5.51 -2.96 1.91
C VAL A 45 5.74 -2.05 3.11
N ARG A 46 4.72 -1.26 3.44
CA ARG A 46 4.62 -0.61 4.74
C ARG A 46 3.61 -1.33 5.62
N LEU A 47 4.05 -1.69 6.81
CA LEU A 47 3.25 -2.33 7.84
C LEU A 47 2.81 -1.28 8.86
N TYR A 48 1.55 -1.36 9.28
CA TYR A 48 0.98 -0.57 10.37
C TYR A 48 0.48 -1.53 11.44
N LEU A 49 1.14 -1.55 12.58
CA LEU A 49 0.92 -2.51 13.66
C LEU A 49 0.36 -1.78 14.89
N PRO A 50 -0.87 -2.11 15.34
CA PRO A 50 -1.43 -1.54 16.56
C PRO A 50 -0.59 -1.90 17.80
N LYS A 51 -0.21 -0.91 18.60
CA LYS A 51 0.57 -1.08 19.84
C LYS A 51 -0.27 -1.52 21.04
N ARG A 52 -1.60 -1.38 20.95
CA ARG A 52 -2.52 -1.82 22.01
C ARG A 52 -2.27 -3.29 22.32
N LYS A 53 -2.29 -3.68 23.60
CA LYS A 53 -2.25 -5.11 23.95
C LYS A 53 -3.51 -5.79 23.45
N SER A 54 -3.34 -6.95 22.80
CA SER A 54 -4.44 -7.81 22.39
C SER A 54 -4.28 -9.17 23.04
N GLU A 55 -5.38 -9.71 23.57
CA GLU A 55 -5.46 -11.07 24.12
C GLU A 55 -5.79 -12.11 23.05
N ARG A 56 -6.08 -11.65 21.82
CA ARG A 56 -6.45 -12.47 20.66
C ARG A 56 -5.63 -12.08 19.44
N GLN A 57 -5.51 -13.00 18.50
CA GLN A 57 -4.98 -12.66 17.17
C GLN A 57 -5.82 -11.55 16.53
N ARG A 58 -5.16 -10.64 15.81
CA ARG A 58 -5.74 -9.43 15.22
C ARG A 58 -6.34 -9.71 13.85
N PRO A 59 -7.36 -8.96 13.40
CA PRO A 59 -7.69 -8.94 11.99
C PRO A 59 -6.56 -8.29 11.19
N ALA A 60 -6.56 -8.47 9.87
CA ALA A 60 -5.65 -7.77 8.97
C ALA A 60 -6.35 -7.16 7.76
N VAL A 61 -5.77 -6.07 7.24
CA VAL A 61 -6.19 -5.39 6.02
C VAL A 61 -4.99 -5.27 5.08
N ILE A 62 -5.10 -5.78 3.86
CA ILE A 62 -4.11 -5.51 2.80
C ILE A 62 -4.67 -4.41 1.92
N TYR A 63 -4.02 -3.24 1.91
CA TYR A 63 -4.49 -2.05 1.20
C TYR A 63 -3.67 -1.78 -0.06
N PHE A 64 -4.33 -1.74 -1.22
CA PHE A 64 -3.73 -1.34 -2.49
C PHE A 64 -4.07 0.11 -2.80
N HIS A 65 -3.05 0.95 -2.92
CA HIS A 65 -3.24 2.37 -3.23
C HIS A 65 -3.80 2.60 -4.64
N GLY A 66 -4.50 3.71 -4.82
CA GLY A 66 -4.87 4.24 -6.13
C GLY A 66 -3.72 4.98 -6.83
N GLY A 67 -3.98 5.49 -8.03
CA GLY A 67 -3.00 6.22 -8.84
C GLY A 67 -3.01 5.87 -10.33
N ALA A 68 -4.15 5.40 -10.84
CA ALA A 68 -4.33 5.04 -12.26
C ALA A 68 -3.26 4.07 -12.80
N PHE A 69 -2.67 3.25 -11.92
CA PHE A 69 -1.56 2.34 -12.20
C PHE A 69 -0.23 3.00 -12.61
N ILE A 70 -0.16 4.33 -12.60
CA ILE A 70 1.01 5.10 -13.08
C ILE A 70 1.62 5.98 -11.99
N THR A 71 0.86 6.28 -10.93
CA THR A 71 1.27 7.04 -9.75
C THR A 71 0.87 6.29 -8.49
N GLY A 72 1.20 6.86 -7.34
CA GLY A 72 0.84 6.31 -6.05
C GLY A 72 1.99 5.60 -5.36
N SER A 73 1.96 5.57 -4.03
CA SER A 73 2.85 4.79 -3.19
C SER A 73 2.30 4.76 -1.78
N PHE A 74 2.55 3.71 -1.00
CA PHE A 74 2.20 3.73 0.43
C PHE A 74 2.82 4.93 1.17
N LYS A 75 3.89 5.52 0.62
CA LYS A 75 4.59 6.66 1.22
C LYS A 75 3.77 7.94 1.15
N MET A 76 2.85 8.09 0.21
CA MET A 76 2.11 9.34 0.08
C MET A 76 1.19 9.55 1.29
N LEU A 77 1.21 10.76 1.86
CA LEU A 77 0.49 11.15 3.07
C LEU A 77 -0.99 10.73 3.10
N PRO A 78 -1.78 10.81 2.01
CA PRO A 78 -3.17 10.35 2.03
C PRO A 78 -3.30 8.85 2.31
N PHE A 79 -2.42 8.03 1.69
CA PHE A 79 -2.42 6.59 1.88
C PHE A 79 -1.82 6.19 3.25
N ASP A 80 -0.79 6.90 3.71
CA ASP A 80 -0.27 6.69 5.06
C ASP A 80 -1.33 7.00 6.13
N SER A 81 -2.04 8.13 5.96
CA SER A 81 -3.10 8.56 6.88
C SER A 81 -4.27 7.57 6.94
N VAL A 82 -4.75 7.08 5.80
CA VAL A 82 -5.86 6.12 5.77
C VAL A 82 -5.47 4.78 6.38
N ASN A 83 -4.24 4.31 6.17
CA ASN A 83 -3.76 3.05 6.71
C ASN A 83 -3.52 3.12 8.22
N ARG A 84 -2.95 4.22 8.74
CA ARG A 84 -2.88 4.48 10.19
C ARG A 84 -4.25 4.49 10.84
N LEU A 85 -5.18 5.22 10.23
CA LEU A 85 -6.55 5.33 10.73
C LEU A 85 -7.24 3.95 10.77
N THR A 86 -7.04 3.15 9.72
CA THR A 86 -7.59 1.80 9.61
C THR A 86 -6.99 0.88 10.68
N ALA A 87 -5.67 0.85 10.81
CA ALA A 87 -4.97 0.06 11.83
C ALA A 87 -5.47 0.40 13.24
N ASN A 88 -5.59 1.70 13.54
CA ASN A 88 -5.99 2.17 14.86
C ASN A 88 -7.46 1.88 15.17
N LYS A 89 -8.37 2.21 14.24
CA LYS A 89 -9.82 2.04 14.46
C LYS A 89 -10.26 0.58 14.51
N LEU A 90 -9.64 -0.28 13.70
CA LEU A 90 -10.01 -1.70 13.62
C LEU A 90 -9.17 -2.57 14.54
N ASP A 91 -8.13 -2.01 15.18
CA ASP A 91 -7.15 -2.74 15.95
C ASP A 91 -6.54 -3.89 15.11
N ALA A 92 -6.26 -3.56 13.84
CA ALA A 92 -5.88 -4.46 12.75
C ALA A 92 -4.44 -4.24 12.28
N VAL A 93 -3.77 -5.32 11.87
CA VAL A 93 -2.51 -5.21 11.12
C VAL A 93 -2.83 -4.74 9.71
N VAL A 94 -2.20 -3.67 9.24
CA VAL A 94 -2.38 -3.20 7.86
C VAL A 94 -1.10 -3.40 7.06
N VAL A 95 -1.22 -3.99 5.87
CA VAL A 95 -0.14 -4.21 4.91
C VAL A 95 -0.42 -3.35 3.69
N ALA A 96 0.48 -2.41 3.36
CA ALA A 96 0.34 -1.52 2.22
C ALA A 96 1.49 -1.74 1.22
N PRO A 97 1.26 -2.48 0.11
CA PRO A 97 2.30 -2.75 -0.88
C PRO A 97 2.56 -1.58 -1.83
N ASP A 98 3.81 -1.44 -2.26
CA ASP A 98 4.27 -0.50 -3.29
C ASP A 98 4.42 -1.23 -4.63
N TYR A 99 3.28 -1.60 -5.22
CA TYR A 99 3.28 -2.40 -6.45
C TYR A 99 3.89 -1.63 -7.63
N ARG A 100 4.47 -2.37 -8.59
CA ARG A 100 5.11 -1.80 -9.78
C ARG A 100 4.13 -1.00 -10.65
N LEU A 101 4.56 0.17 -11.10
CA LEU A 101 3.74 1.11 -11.88
C LEU A 101 4.09 1.12 -13.38
N SER A 102 3.06 1.37 -14.18
CA SER A 102 3.17 1.68 -15.60
C SER A 102 3.72 3.11 -15.81
N PRO A 103 4.32 3.42 -16.97
CA PRO A 103 4.56 2.53 -18.13
C PRO A 103 5.79 1.63 -17.99
N LYS A 104 6.64 1.84 -16.96
CA LYS A 104 7.87 1.07 -16.76
C LYS A 104 7.59 -0.42 -16.59
N TYR A 105 6.51 -0.74 -15.88
CA TYR A 105 6.03 -2.09 -15.70
C TYR A 105 4.55 -2.14 -16.14
N PRO A 106 4.28 -2.53 -17.41
CA PRO A 106 2.93 -2.64 -17.92
C PRO A 106 2.17 -3.78 -17.23
N PHE A 107 0.85 -3.82 -17.43
CA PHE A 107 0.02 -4.96 -17.05
C PHE A 107 0.64 -6.28 -17.56
N PRO A 108 0.71 -7.35 -16.75
CA PRO A 108 0.06 -7.54 -15.45
C PRO A 108 0.92 -7.27 -14.20
N ALA A 109 2.05 -6.55 -14.31
CA ALA A 109 3.05 -6.46 -13.22
C ALA A 109 2.47 -6.06 -11.84
N ALA A 110 1.64 -5.02 -11.77
CA ALA A 110 0.99 -4.59 -10.53
C ALA A 110 0.10 -5.69 -9.90
N LEU A 111 -0.63 -6.44 -10.74
CA LEU A 111 -1.48 -7.54 -10.29
C LEU A 111 -0.64 -8.69 -9.73
N GLU A 112 0.45 -9.04 -10.41
CA GLU A 112 1.38 -10.07 -9.96
C GLU A 112 2.03 -9.73 -8.62
N ASP A 113 2.39 -8.46 -8.41
CA ASP A 113 2.96 -7.98 -7.14
C ASP A 113 1.93 -8.09 -6.01
N CYS A 114 0.70 -7.62 -6.23
CA CYS A 114 -0.38 -7.73 -5.26
C CYS A 114 -0.65 -9.19 -4.86
N VAL A 115 -0.71 -10.10 -5.83
CA VAL A 115 -0.90 -11.54 -5.57
C VAL A 115 0.29 -12.12 -4.80
N SER A 116 1.52 -11.73 -5.15
CA SER A 116 2.74 -12.21 -4.49
C SER A 116 2.80 -11.77 -3.03
N VAL A 117 2.46 -10.50 -2.74
CA VAL A 117 2.40 -9.98 -1.37
C VAL A 117 1.30 -10.67 -0.56
N ILE A 118 0.11 -10.87 -1.13
CA ILE A 118 -0.96 -11.61 -0.45
C ILE A 118 -0.49 -13.02 -0.10
N LYS A 119 0.03 -13.77 -1.09
CA LYS A 119 0.50 -15.15 -0.86
C LYS A 119 1.62 -15.22 0.17
N PHE A 120 2.53 -14.24 0.18
CA PHE A 120 3.58 -14.17 1.18
C PHE A 120 3.01 -13.91 2.58
N PHE A 121 2.13 -12.92 2.71
CA PHE A 121 1.54 -12.53 3.99
C PHE A 121 0.66 -13.63 4.59
N LEU A 122 -0.04 -14.40 3.75
CA LEU A 122 -0.91 -15.50 4.19
C LEU A 122 -0.14 -16.77 4.64
N GLN A 123 1.19 -16.78 4.61
CA GLN A 123 1.95 -17.91 5.15
C GLN A 123 1.82 -17.96 6.68
N ASP A 124 1.57 -19.15 7.24
CA ASP A 124 1.34 -19.35 8.68
C ASP A 124 2.42 -18.70 9.57
N LYS A 125 3.69 -18.77 9.15
CA LYS A 125 4.81 -18.16 9.89
C LYS A 125 4.68 -16.63 9.95
N VAL A 126 4.22 -15.99 8.87
CA VAL A 126 4.08 -14.54 8.75
C VAL A 126 2.85 -14.07 9.54
N LEU A 127 1.75 -14.82 9.43
CA LEU A 127 0.56 -14.56 10.24
C LEU A 127 0.87 -14.70 11.75
N ALA A 128 1.64 -15.71 12.15
CA ALA A 128 2.07 -15.88 13.54
C ALA A 128 2.99 -14.74 14.01
N GLU A 129 3.95 -14.31 13.18
CA GLU A 129 4.86 -13.20 13.47
C GLU A 129 4.10 -11.90 13.80
N TYR A 130 3.06 -11.59 13.02
CA TYR A 130 2.25 -10.38 13.23
C TYR A 130 1.01 -10.62 14.10
N GLY A 131 0.84 -11.83 14.64
CA GLY A 131 -0.29 -12.20 15.50
C GLY A 131 -1.64 -12.01 14.81
N VAL A 132 -1.75 -12.37 13.53
CA VAL A 132 -2.95 -12.21 12.70
C VAL A 132 -3.81 -13.47 12.71
N ASP A 133 -5.12 -13.28 12.75
CA ASP A 133 -6.14 -14.33 12.67
C ASP A 133 -6.43 -14.62 11.19
N PRO A 134 -6.11 -15.83 10.68
CA PRO A 134 -6.30 -16.16 9.27
C PRO A 134 -7.77 -16.10 8.81
N SER A 135 -8.72 -16.20 9.73
CA SER A 135 -10.16 -16.12 9.43
C SER A 135 -10.68 -14.68 9.30
N ARG A 136 -9.84 -13.67 9.59
CA ARG A 136 -10.24 -12.26 9.64
C ARG A 136 -9.30 -11.35 8.86
N ILE A 137 -9.08 -11.71 7.61
CA ILE A 137 -8.26 -10.94 6.66
C ILE A 137 -9.17 -10.37 5.58
N CYS A 138 -9.03 -9.07 5.30
CA CYS A 138 -9.67 -8.44 4.15
C CYS A 138 -8.64 -7.75 3.27
N ILE A 139 -9.02 -7.54 2.01
CA ILE A 139 -8.28 -6.72 1.05
C ILE A 139 -9.12 -5.49 0.68
N SER A 140 -8.46 -4.36 0.50
CA SER A 140 -9.10 -3.06 0.28
C SER A 140 -8.23 -2.18 -0.63
N GLY A 141 -8.81 -1.15 -1.23
CA GLY A 141 -8.09 -0.25 -2.12
C GLY A 141 -9.00 0.80 -2.76
N ASP A 142 -8.40 1.87 -3.24
CA ASP A 142 -9.11 2.98 -3.89
C ASP A 142 -8.75 3.08 -5.38
N SER A 143 -9.70 3.50 -6.21
CA SER A 143 -9.47 3.74 -7.65
C SER A 143 -8.83 2.52 -8.35
N SER A 144 -7.64 2.66 -8.96
CA SER A 144 -6.87 1.55 -9.54
C SER A 144 -6.54 0.44 -8.54
N GLY A 145 -6.30 0.78 -7.28
CA GLY A 145 -6.16 -0.19 -6.18
C GLY A 145 -7.45 -0.97 -5.93
N GLY A 146 -8.61 -0.31 -6.05
CA GLY A 146 -9.92 -0.97 -6.02
C GLY A 146 -10.12 -1.96 -7.18
N THR A 147 -9.64 -1.62 -8.38
CA THR A 147 -9.61 -2.54 -9.52
C THR A 147 -8.72 -3.77 -9.24
N LEU A 148 -7.54 -3.57 -8.61
CA LEU A 148 -6.67 -4.66 -8.20
C LEU A 148 -7.35 -5.57 -7.18
N VAL A 149 -8.00 -4.99 -6.16
CA VAL A 149 -8.78 -5.76 -5.17
C VAL A 149 -9.84 -6.62 -5.85
N ALA A 150 -10.66 -6.01 -6.71
CA ALA A 150 -11.73 -6.71 -7.40
C ALA A 150 -11.18 -7.87 -8.25
N THR A 151 -10.05 -7.65 -8.92
CA THR A 151 -9.41 -8.66 -9.77
C THR A 151 -8.81 -9.80 -8.95
N VAL A 152 -8.02 -9.49 -7.91
CA VAL A 152 -7.37 -10.52 -7.08
C VAL A 152 -8.39 -11.40 -6.36
N THR A 153 -9.52 -10.84 -5.94
CA THR A 153 -10.59 -11.62 -5.28
C THR A 153 -11.17 -12.73 -6.18
N GLN A 154 -10.99 -12.64 -7.50
CA GLN A 154 -11.50 -13.62 -8.47
C GLN A 154 -10.48 -14.70 -8.85
N LEU A 155 -9.24 -14.63 -8.34
CA LEU A 155 -8.15 -15.56 -8.63
C LEU A 155 -8.10 -16.72 -7.62
#